data_AF-H1S0Q6-F1
#
_entry.id   AF-H1S0Q6-F1
#
_cell.length_a   1.000
_cell.length_b   1.000
_cell.length_c   1.000
_cell.angle_alpha   90.00
_cell.angle_beta   90.00
_cell.angle_gamma   90.00
#
_symmetry.space_group_name_H-M   'P 1'
#
loop_
_entity.id
_entity.type
_entity.pdbx_description
1 polymer ?
#
loop_
_entity_poly.entity_id
_entity_poly.type
_entity_poly.pdbx_seq_one_letter_code
_entity_poly.pdbx_strand_id
1 'polypeptide(L)'
;MGGWLICAAALLMLPACAILQPVQEGQKLIGSPESAVRAAFGEPTDVYRLADGSGRWIYSKQPLGYEAYAADFDAGGTLTNFRQMLVASEIYQAKVDSWTKRDVEEHFGKPLEPVQYYPLMQRDVWSYRFRQDGYLSSLFNCYFDKQGILRQVQITLDPLGGDSSRAP
;
A
#
# COMPACT_ATOMS: atom_id res chain seq x y z
N MET A 1 -56.98 21.62 10.33
CA MET A 1 -56.35 21.07 9.11
C MET A 1 -55.07 21.85 8.88
N GLY A 2 -53.92 21.17 8.78
CA GLY A 2 -52.62 21.79 8.49
C GLY A 2 -51.48 21.15 9.28
N GLY A 3 -51.02 19.99 8.81
CA GLY A 3 -50.09 19.12 9.52
C GLY A 3 -48.65 19.65 9.58
N TRP A 4 -47.99 19.35 10.70
CA TRP A 4 -46.55 19.48 10.87
C TRP A 4 -45.85 18.34 10.11
N LEU A 5 -45.14 18.69 9.04
CA LEU A 5 -44.18 17.81 8.39
C LEU A 5 -42.83 17.94 9.10
N ILE A 6 -42.57 17.04 10.04
CA ILE A 6 -41.23 16.86 10.62
C ILE A 6 -40.45 15.95 9.66
N CYS A 7 -39.59 16.55 8.84
CA CYS A 7 -38.60 15.81 8.05
C CYS A 7 -37.49 15.30 8.98
N ALA A 8 -37.58 14.04 9.41
CA ALA A 8 -36.50 13.37 10.10
C ALA A 8 -35.39 13.02 9.09
N ALA A 9 -34.34 13.83 9.03
CA ALA A 9 -33.11 13.49 8.32
C ALA A 9 -32.35 12.43 9.13
N ALA A 10 -32.44 11.17 8.71
CA ALA A 10 -31.62 10.09 9.26
C ALA A 10 -30.17 10.28 8.81
N LEU A 11 -29.33 10.77 9.72
CA LEU A 11 -27.89 10.90 9.54
C LEU A 11 -27.27 9.50 9.62
N LEU A 12 -27.04 8.86 8.47
CA LEU A 12 -26.24 7.64 8.35
C LEU A 12 -24.79 7.97 8.71
N MET A 13 -24.45 7.86 9.99
CA MET A 13 -23.06 7.87 10.44
C MET A 13 -22.44 6.53 10.07
N LEU A 14 -21.76 6.48 8.92
CA LEU A 14 -20.78 5.43 8.64
C LEU A 14 -19.64 5.61 9.66
N PRO A 15 -19.38 4.64 10.56
CA PRO A 15 -18.17 4.68 11.35
C PRO A 15 -17.01 4.41 10.39
N ALA A 16 -16.43 5.46 9.84
CA ALA A 16 -15.08 5.39 9.33
C ALA A 16 -14.18 5.19 10.57
N CYS A 17 -14.03 3.95 11.02
CA CYS A 17 -13.00 3.59 12.00
C CYS A 17 -11.64 3.82 11.31
N ALA A 18 -11.18 5.07 11.34
CA ALA A 18 -9.81 5.40 11.02
C ALA A 18 -8.95 4.79 12.12
N ILE A 19 -8.31 3.65 11.81
CA ILE A 19 -7.31 3.08 12.71
C ILE A 19 -6.13 4.06 12.72
N LEU A 20 -5.98 4.79 13.83
CA LEU A 20 -4.94 5.81 13.97
C LEU A 20 -3.53 5.21 14.01
N GLN A 21 -3.40 3.95 14.43
CA GLN A 21 -2.13 3.23 14.54
C GLN A 21 -2.21 1.82 13.91
N PRO A 22 -2.31 1.69 12.57
CA PRO A 22 -2.58 0.41 11.91
C PRO A 22 -1.56 -0.68 12.26
N VAL A 23 -0.27 -0.33 12.32
CA VAL A 23 0.78 -1.28 12.68
C VAL A 23 0.60 -1.81 14.09
N GLN A 24 0.31 -0.93 15.06
CA GLN A 24 0.16 -1.34 16.45
C GLN A 24 -1.08 -2.23 16.65
N GLU A 25 -2.20 -1.91 16.00
CA GLU A 25 -3.39 -2.77 16.06
C GLU A 25 -3.15 -4.11 15.36
N GLY A 26 -2.47 -4.13 14.22
CA GLY A 26 -2.15 -5.36 13.50
C GLY A 26 -1.20 -6.26 14.31
N GLN A 27 -0.22 -5.68 15.00
CA GLN A 27 0.70 -6.41 15.86
C GLN A 27 0.00 -7.06 17.06
N LYS A 28 -1.06 -6.45 17.61
CA LYS A 28 -1.87 -7.08 18.68
C LYS A 28 -2.60 -8.34 18.21
N LEU A 29 -2.81 -8.49 16.90
CA LEU A 29 -3.48 -9.65 16.31
C LEU A 29 -2.53 -10.77 15.93
N ILE A 30 -1.22 -10.66 16.15
CA ILE A 30 -0.27 -11.75 15.87
C ILE A 30 -0.71 -13.02 16.62
N GLY A 31 -0.73 -14.16 15.92
CA GLY A 31 -1.28 -15.43 16.40
C GLY A 31 -2.78 -15.62 16.12
N SER A 32 -3.48 -14.61 15.60
CA SER A 32 -4.90 -14.70 15.24
C SER A 32 -5.10 -15.26 13.82
N PRO A 33 -6.27 -15.85 13.52
CA PRO A 33 -6.59 -16.28 12.17
C PRO A 33 -6.84 -15.11 11.21
N GLU A 34 -6.72 -15.37 9.92
CA GLU A 34 -7.10 -14.48 8.81
C GLU A 34 -8.46 -13.77 9.01
N SER A 35 -9.46 -14.48 9.55
CA SER A 35 -10.80 -13.92 9.79
C SER A 35 -10.80 -12.77 10.81
N ALA A 36 -9.95 -12.83 11.85
CA ALA A 36 -9.83 -11.77 12.83
C ALA A 36 -9.15 -10.52 12.23
N VAL A 37 -8.13 -10.73 11.39
CA VAL A 37 -7.45 -9.64 10.68
C VAL A 37 -8.41 -8.95 9.72
N ARG A 38 -9.19 -9.72 8.97
CA ARG A 38 -10.24 -9.19 8.07
C ARG A 38 -11.33 -8.44 8.81
N ALA A 39 -11.73 -8.91 9.99
CA ALA A 39 -12.71 -8.20 10.83
C ALA A 39 -12.17 -6.84 11.31
N ALA A 40 -10.86 -6.74 11.59
CA ALA A 40 -10.23 -5.51 12.07
C ALA A 40 -9.92 -4.51 10.95
N PHE A 41 -9.40 -4.98 9.81
CA PHE A 41 -8.86 -4.13 8.74
C PHE A 41 -9.74 -4.07 7.48
N GLY A 42 -10.76 -4.93 7.39
CA GLY A 42 -11.59 -5.11 6.21
C GLY A 42 -10.92 -5.99 5.15
N GLU A 43 -11.42 -5.86 3.92
CA GLU A 43 -10.89 -6.56 2.76
C GLU A 43 -9.51 -6.00 2.36
N PRO A 44 -8.50 -6.85 2.14
CA PRO A 44 -7.21 -6.41 1.62
C PRO A 44 -7.32 -5.96 0.16
N THR A 45 -6.43 -5.06 -0.24
CA THR A 45 -6.29 -4.62 -1.63
C THR A 45 -5.75 -5.74 -2.52
N ASP A 46 -4.76 -6.47 -2.01
CA ASP A 46 -4.16 -7.61 -2.70
C ASP A 46 -3.99 -8.80 -1.75
N VAL A 47 -4.10 -10.01 -2.30
CA VAL A 47 -3.89 -11.29 -1.60
C VAL A 47 -2.92 -12.13 -2.40
N TYR A 48 -1.83 -12.55 -1.77
CA TYR A 48 -0.79 -13.38 -2.38
C TYR A 48 -0.59 -14.67 -1.58
N ARG A 49 -0.35 -15.76 -2.31
CA ARG A 49 0.27 -16.97 -1.76
C ARG A 49 1.73 -16.99 -2.22
N LEU A 50 2.65 -16.93 -1.27
CA LEU A 50 4.09 -16.87 -1.54
C LEU A 50 4.63 -18.26 -1.88
N ALA A 51 5.85 -18.30 -2.44
CA ALA A 51 6.47 -19.52 -2.93
C ALA A 51 6.73 -20.58 -1.84
N ASP A 52 6.95 -20.16 -0.59
CA ASP A 52 7.10 -21.03 0.57
C ASP A 52 5.75 -21.53 1.14
N GLY A 53 4.64 -21.14 0.51
CA GLY A 53 3.30 -21.45 0.97
C GLY A 53 2.85 -20.57 2.14
N SER A 54 3.51 -19.48 2.48
CA SER A 54 2.95 -18.46 3.38
C SER A 54 1.94 -17.57 2.64
N GLY A 55 1.07 -16.90 3.40
CA GLY A 55 0.12 -15.93 2.87
C GLY A 55 0.61 -14.50 3.11
N ARG A 56 0.33 -13.58 2.19
CA ARG A 56 0.50 -12.14 2.40
C ARG A 56 -0.69 -11.37 1.88
N TRP A 57 -1.27 -10.54 2.74
CA TRP A 57 -2.30 -9.58 2.36
C TRP A 57 -1.72 -8.17 2.38
N ILE A 58 -2.04 -7.36 1.37
CA ILE A 58 -1.64 -5.95 1.30
C ILE A 58 -2.87 -5.06 1.46
N TYR A 59 -2.76 -4.07 2.34
CA TYR A 59 -3.74 -3.01 2.55
C TYR A 59 -3.13 -1.68 2.08
N SER A 60 -3.42 -1.29 0.84
CA SER A 60 -2.87 -0.08 0.24
C SER A 60 -3.76 1.14 0.50
N LYS A 61 -3.17 2.28 0.80
CA LYS A 61 -3.84 3.60 0.85
C LYS A 61 -3.60 4.41 -0.43
N GLN A 62 -2.88 3.85 -1.41
CA GLN A 62 -2.62 4.44 -2.71
C GLN A 62 -3.91 4.58 -3.54
N PRO A 63 -3.96 5.43 -4.58
CA PRO A 63 -2.86 6.29 -5.04
C PRO A 63 -2.63 7.52 -4.15
N LEU A 64 -3.65 8.05 -3.47
CA LEU A 64 -3.53 9.34 -2.78
C LEU A 64 -2.86 9.26 -1.39
N GLY A 65 -2.86 8.10 -0.75
CA GLY A 65 -2.16 7.86 0.52
C GLY A 65 -0.67 7.57 0.34
N TYR A 66 0.05 7.47 1.46
CA TYR A 66 1.51 7.27 1.49
C TYR A 66 1.93 5.93 2.09
N GLU A 67 0.94 5.10 2.47
CA GLU A 67 1.15 3.86 3.19
C GLU A 67 0.56 2.67 2.44
N ALA A 68 1.24 1.54 2.57
CA ALA A 68 0.70 0.21 2.34
C ALA A 68 1.13 -0.66 3.52
N TYR A 69 0.26 -1.56 3.98
CA TYR A 69 0.55 -2.45 5.10
C TYR A 69 0.49 -3.90 4.65
N ALA A 70 1.44 -4.73 5.08
CA ALA A 70 1.41 -6.17 4.88
C ALA A 70 0.98 -6.88 6.15
N ALA A 71 0.04 -7.82 6.01
CA ALA A 71 -0.26 -8.85 6.98
C ALA A 71 0.29 -10.17 6.44
N ASP A 72 1.26 -10.76 7.14
CA ASP A 72 1.87 -12.03 6.75
C ASP A 72 1.29 -13.16 7.59
N PHE A 73 0.98 -14.27 6.94
CA PHE A 73 0.38 -15.45 7.53
C PHE A 73 1.26 -16.67 7.28
N ASP A 74 1.30 -17.58 8.24
CA ASP A 74 1.88 -18.90 7.99
C ASP A 74 1.03 -19.72 7.00
N ALA A 75 1.50 -20.92 6.68
CA ALA A 75 0.80 -21.79 5.74
C ALA A 75 -0.62 -22.19 6.20
N GLY A 76 -0.91 -22.11 7.50
CA GLY A 76 -2.19 -22.42 8.13
C GLY A 76 -3.14 -21.23 8.27
N GLY A 77 -2.74 -20.02 7.86
CA GLY A 77 -3.56 -18.82 7.93
C GLY A 77 -3.53 -18.12 9.29
N THR A 78 -2.49 -18.35 10.10
CA THR A 78 -2.25 -17.62 11.34
C THR A 78 -1.34 -16.43 11.10
N LEU A 79 -1.74 -15.24 11.56
CA LEU A 79 -0.96 -14.01 11.38
C LEU A 79 0.37 -14.11 12.13
N THR A 80 1.47 -13.94 11.40
CA THR A 80 2.84 -13.96 11.94
C THR A 80 3.48 -12.58 12.00
N ASN A 81 3.07 -11.63 11.15
CA ASN A 81 3.63 -10.28 11.13
C ASN A 81 2.64 -9.26 10.56
N PHE A 82 2.74 -8.00 11.00
CA PHE A 82 2.01 -6.88 10.42
C PHE A 82 2.88 -5.62 10.41
N ARG A 83 3.12 -5.02 9.22
CA ARG A 83 4.04 -3.88 9.09
C ARG A 83 3.73 -2.97 7.90
N GLN A 84 4.25 -1.74 7.95
CA GLN A 84 4.18 -0.78 6.84
C GLN A 84 5.26 -1.10 5.80
N MET A 85 4.86 -1.18 4.52
CA MET A 85 5.72 -1.58 3.40
C MET A 85 6.35 -0.39 2.65
N LEU A 86 5.73 0.80 2.72
CA LEU A 86 6.22 2.01 2.05
C LEU A 86 7.04 2.86 3.03
N VAL A 87 8.14 2.28 3.50
CA VAL A 87 9.16 2.90 4.37
C VAL A 87 10.55 2.50 3.92
N ALA A 88 11.57 3.28 4.30
CA ALA A 88 12.95 3.06 3.87
C ALA A 88 13.46 1.64 4.13
N SER A 89 13.13 1.04 5.29
CA SER A 89 13.57 -0.32 5.65
C SER A 89 13.02 -1.42 4.74
N GLU A 90 11.90 -1.20 4.06
CA GLU A 90 11.29 -2.16 3.13
C GLU A 90 11.63 -1.79 1.68
N ILE A 91 11.58 -0.51 1.33
CA ILE A 91 11.97 0.01 0.01
C ILE A 91 13.41 -0.40 -0.35
N TYR A 92 14.35 -0.35 0.60
CA TYR A 92 15.74 -0.74 0.36
C TYR A 92 15.97 -2.25 0.27
N GLN A 93 14.95 -3.09 0.45
CA GLN A 93 15.05 -4.53 0.20
C GLN A 93 14.90 -4.89 -1.29
N ALA A 94 14.45 -3.95 -2.13
CA ALA A 94 14.28 -4.19 -3.55
C ALA A 94 15.59 -4.61 -4.23
N LYS A 95 15.57 -5.76 -4.93
CA LYS A 95 16.77 -6.35 -5.54
C LYS A 95 16.77 -6.14 -7.05
N VAL A 96 17.57 -5.15 -7.49
CA VAL A 96 17.84 -4.91 -8.91
C VAL A 96 18.47 -6.16 -9.54
N ASP A 97 18.13 -6.40 -10.81
CA ASP A 97 18.52 -7.55 -11.65
C ASP A 97 18.00 -8.92 -11.17
N SER A 98 17.22 -8.97 -10.09
CA SER A 98 16.67 -10.21 -9.54
C SER A 98 15.16 -10.17 -9.35
N TRP A 99 14.61 -9.09 -8.79
CA TRP A 99 13.17 -8.98 -8.57
C TRP A 99 12.44 -8.80 -9.89
N THR A 100 11.33 -9.51 -10.03
CA THR A 100 10.36 -9.36 -11.10
C THR A 100 9.28 -8.34 -10.68
N LYS A 101 8.41 -7.96 -11.63
CA LYS A 101 7.16 -7.25 -11.33
C LYS A 101 6.35 -7.94 -10.24
N ARG A 102 6.25 -9.28 -10.30
CA ARG A 102 5.55 -10.07 -9.28
C ARG A 102 6.17 -9.94 -7.90
N ASP A 103 7.50 -9.97 -7.80
CA ASP A 103 8.18 -9.79 -6.50
C ASP A 103 7.89 -8.39 -5.92
N VAL A 104 7.83 -7.35 -6.77
CA VAL A 104 7.46 -5.99 -6.36
C VAL A 104 5.99 -5.92 -5.92
N GLU A 105 5.07 -6.57 -6.62
CA GLU A 105 3.65 -6.67 -6.22
C GLU A 105 3.47 -7.43 -4.89
N GLU A 106 4.13 -8.58 -4.74
CA GLU A 106 4.09 -9.38 -3.51
C GLU A 106 4.74 -8.66 -2.32
N HIS A 107 5.59 -7.66 -2.56
CA HIS A 107 6.22 -6.89 -1.50
C HIS A 107 5.44 -5.59 -1.19
N PHE A 108 5.18 -4.74 -2.17
CA PHE A 108 4.59 -3.41 -1.97
C PHE A 108 3.09 -3.31 -2.31
N GLY A 109 2.51 -4.35 -2.92
CA GLY A 109 1.20 -4.32 -3.54
C GLY A 109 1.24 -3.86 -4.99
N LYS A 110 0.11 -3.98 -5.69
CA LYS A 110 0.00 -3.50 -7.06
C LYS A 110 0.15 -1.98 -7.13
N PRO A 111 0.78 -1.43 -8.18
CA PRO A 111 0.79 0.01 -8.37
C PRO A 111 -0.63 0.51 -8.64
N LEU A 112 -1.06 1.52 -7.88
CA LEU A 112 -2.34 2.21 -8.12
C LEU A 112 -2.16 3.57 -8.80
N GLU A 113 -0.91 3.98 -9.04
CA GLU A 113 -0.55 4.99 -10.03
C GLU A 113 -0.57 4.40 -11.45
N PRO A 114 -0.89 5.19 -12.49
CA PRO A 114 -0.77 4.73 -13.86
C PRO A 114 0.66 4.29 -14.19
N VAL A 115 0.79 3.12 -14.82
CA VAL A 115 2.09 2.64 -15.32
C VAL A 115 2.61 3.62 -16.39
N GLN A 116 3.83 4.11 -16.18
CA GLN A 116 4.49 5.00 -17.13
C GLN A 116 5.49 4.20 -17.99
N TYR A 117 5.55 4.48 -19.29
CA TYR A 117 6.54 3.86 -20.17
C TYR A 117 7.54 4.91 -20.66
N TYR A 118 8.83 4.61 -20.54
CA TYR A 118 9.93 5.48 -20.95
C TYR A 118 10.61 4.90 -22.20
N PRO A 119 10.29 5.38 -23.42
CA PRO A 119 10.72 4.74 -24.67
C PRO A 119 12.23 4.71 -24.87
N LEU A 120 12.94 5.79 -24.48
CA LEU A 120 14.40 5.87 -24.62
C LEU A 120 15.13 4.82 -23.76
N MET A 121 14.58 4.51 -22.59
CA MET A 121 15.13 3.48 -21.70
C MET A 121 14.56 2.09 -22.00
N GLN A 122 13.43 2.02 -22.72
CA GLN A 122 12.61 0.82 -22.90
C GLN A 122 12.25 0.19 -21.54
N ARG A 123 11.66 1.02 -20.67
CA ARG A 123 11.29 0.64 -19.30
C ARG A 123 9.84 0.98 -19.00
N ASP A 124 9.15 0.04 -18.37
CA ASP A 124 7.93 0.33 -17.62
C ASP A 124 8.31 0.83 -16.24
N VAL A 125 7.58 1.80 -15.71
CA VAL A 125 7.83 2.39 -14.40
C VAL A 125 6.57 2.30 -13.56
N TRP A 126 6.73 1.71 -12.39
CA TRP A 126 5.73 1.68 -11.34
C TRP A 126 6.14 2.62 -10.23
N SER A 127 5.19 3.40 -9.74
CA SER A 127 5.45 4.44 -8.75
C SER A 127 4.57 4.24 -7.52
N TYR A 128 5.16 4.42 -6.34
CA TYR A 128 4.48 4.35 -5.05
C TYR A 128 4.75 5.62 -4.25
N ARG A 129 3.72 6.31 -3.77
CA ARG A 129 3.89 7.46 -2.88
C ARG A 129 4.32 7.01 -1.49
N PHE A 130 5.31 7.67 -0.90
CA PHE A 130 5.68 7.43 0.49
C PHE A 130 6.22 8.69 1.14
N ARG A 131 6.29 8.68 2.48
CA ARG A 131 6.93 9.74 3.26
C ARG A 131 8.38 9.39 3.50
N GLN A 132 9.28 10.00 2.73
CA GLN A 132 10.71 9.91 3.00
C GLN A 132 11.04 10.66 4.30
N ASP A 133 11.83 10.02 5.16
CA ASP A 133 12.21 10.52 6.48
C ASP A 133 11.00 10.91 7.37
N GLY A 134 9.82 10.34 7.07
CA GLY A 134 8.58 10.55 7.81
C GLY A 134 7.76 11.79 7.43
N TYR A 135 8.29 12.69 6.60
CA TYR A 135 7.58 13.94 6.25
C TYR A 135 7.65 14.32 4.77
N LEU A 136 8.73 14.00 4.06
CA LEU A 136 8.94 14.44 2.68
C LEU A 136 8.14 13.57 1.71
N SER A 137 7.10 14.14 1.08
CA SER A 137 6.34 13.43 0.05
C SER A 137 7.21 13.09 -1.14
N SER A 138 7.37 11.80 -1.38
CA SER A 138 8.27 11.25 -2.39
C SER A 138 7.59 10.12 -3.16
N LEU A 139 8.10 9.83 -4.36
CA LEU A 139 7.74 8.67 -5.15
C LEU A 139 8.91 7.68 -5.13
N PHE A 140 8.63 6.44 -4.79
CA PHE A 140 9.52 5.30 -5.04
C PHE A 140 9.18 4.70 -6.40
N ASN A 141 10.10 4.82 -7.35
CA ASN A 141 9.91 4.39 -8.73
C ASN A 141 10.71 3.11 -9.01
N CYS A 142 10.03 2.08 -9.52
CA CYS A 142 10.59 0.80 -9.94
C CYS A 142 10.57 0.70 -11.47
N TYR A 143 11.74 0.57 -12.09
CA TYR A 143 11.91 0.50 -13.54
C TYR A 143 12.11 -0.95 -13.98
N PHE A 144 11.24 -1.45 -14.84
CA PHE A 144 11.27 -2.82 -15.33
C PHE A 144 11.66 -2.89 -16.80
N ASP A 145 12.43 -3.90 -17.19
CA ASP A 145 12.64 -4.24 -18.59
C ASP A 145 11.41 -4.92 -19.22
N LYS A 146 11.53 -5.26 -20.51
CA LYS A 146 10.47 -5.94 -21.27
C LYS A 146 10.15 -7.34 -20.74
N GLN A 147 11.07 -7.96 -20.00
CA GLN A 147 10.86 -9.26 -19.35
C GLN A 147 10.21 -9.09 -17.96
N GLY A 148 10.02 -7.85 -17.51
CA GLY A 148 9.46 -7.55 -16.19
C GLY A 148 10.47 -7.67 -15.06
N ILE A 149 11.78 -7.64 -15.35
CA ILE A 149 12.84 -7.64 -14.33
C ILE A 149 13.13 -6.21 -13.90
N LEU A 150 13.23 -5.97 -12.60
CA LEU A 150 13.60 -4.70 -11.99
C LEU A 150 15.05 -4.37 -12.34
N ARG A 151 15.25 -3.26 -13.06
CA ARG A 151 16.57 -2.79 -13.52
C ARG A 151 17.07 -1.56 -12.81
N GLN A 152 16.18 -0.80 -12.21
CA GLN A 152 16.54 0.41 -11.49
C GLN A 152 15.44 0.74 -10.49
N VAL A 153 15.85 1.30 -9.35
CA VAL A 153 14.97 2.00 -8.44
C VAL A 153 15.40 3.46 -8.34
N GLN A 154 14.44 4.36 -8.17
CA GLN A 154 14.71 5.78 -8.01
C GLN A 154 13.70 6.42 -7.07
N ILE A 155 14.18 7.23 -6.14
CA ILE A 155 13.32 8.10 -5.33
C ILE A 155 13.32 9.49 -5.96
N THR A 156 12.14 10.05 -6.17
CA THR A 156 11.94 11.44 -6.62
C THR A 156 11.00 12.16 -5.68
N LEU A 157 11.01 13.49 -5.69
CA LEU A 157 9.96 14.27 -5.03
C LEU A 157 8.60 13.96 -5.69
N ASP A 158 7.56 13.86 -4.88
CA ASP A 158 6.20 13.75 -5.38
C ASP A 158 5.70 15.14 -5.80
N PRO A 159 5.39 15.38 -7.09
CA PRO A 159 4.89 16.68 -7.54
C PRO A 159 3.54 17.05 -6.92
N LEU A 160 2.74 16.08 -6.45
CA LEU A 160 1.50 16.33 -5.72
C LEU A 160 1.72 16.51 -4.22
N GLY A 161 2.94 16.24 -3.74
CA GLY A 161 3.29 16.16 -2.34
C GLY A 161 3.67 17.49 -1.68
N GLY A 162 3.73 18.57 -2.46
CA GLY A 162 4.05 19.91 -1.99
C GLY A 162 2.81 20.79 -1.82
N ASP A 163 2.84 21.65 -0.81
CA ASP A 163 2.02 22.87 -0.79
C ASP A 163 2.27 23.59 -2.12
N SER A 164 1.22 23.79 -2.93
CA SER A 164 1.30 24.41 -4.27
C SER A 164 1.82 25.86 -4.25
N SER A 165 2.23 26.36 -3.09
CA SER A 165 2.72 27.72 -2.79
C SER A 165 4.22 27.94 -3.06
N ARG A 166 4.99 26.92 -3.44
CA ARG A 166 6.44 27.03 -3.73
C ARG A 166 6.86 26.53 -5.12
N ALA A 167 6.05 26.76 -6.15
CA ALA A 167 6.58 26.77 -7.50
C ALA A 167 7.28 28.13 -7.76
N PRO A 168 8.52 28.17 -8.30
CA PRO A 168 9.17 29.42 -8.71
C PRO A 168 8.46 30.10 -9.89
#